data_AF-A0A4Y2GTI8-F1
#
_entry.id   AF-A0A4Y2GTI8-F1
#
_cell.length_a   1.000
_cell.length_b   1.000
_cell.length_c   1.000
_cell.angle_alpha   90.00
_cell.angle_beta   90.00
_cell.angle_gamma   90.00
#
_symmetry.space_group_name_H-M   'P 1'
#
loop_
_entity.id
_entity.type
_entity.pdbx_description
1 polymer ?
#
loop_
_entity_poly.entity_id
_entity_poly.type
_entity_poly.pdbx_seq_one_letter_code
_entity_poly.pdbx_strand_id
1 'polypeptide(L)'
;MQVLTGHGVFGSFQASMFGKPAECQCGKNIESVSHVILECELWRDLRPEWPKSWENKDLKELVPIHEFLSQASAIVKALYETLSMDWS
;
A
#
# COMPACT_ATOMS: atom_id res chain seq x y z
N MET A 1 12.00 0.63 6.36
CA MET A 1 10.71 0.29 5.73
C MET A 1 10.64 -1.23 5.57
N GLN A 2 10.15 -1.96 6.59
CA GLN A 2 10.04 -3.44 6.52
C GLN A 2 8.78 -3.91 5.76
N VAL A 3 7.80 -3.03 5.57
CA VAL A 3 6.50 -3.32 4.95
C VAL A 3 6.64 -3.69 3.46
N LEU A 4 7.55 -3.03 2.73
CA LEU A 4 7.73 -3.26 1.29
C LEU A 4 8.70 -4.41 0.97
N THR A 5 9.53 -4.79 1.94
CA THR A 5 10.48 -5.91 1.86
C THR A 5 9.94 -7.20 2.48
N GLY A 6 8.77 -7.12 3.13
CA GLY A 6 8.17 -8.22 3.86
C GLY A 6 7.52 -9.21 2.91
N HIS A 7 8.03 -10.44 2.91
CA HIS A 7 7.45 -11.64 2.28
C HIS A 7 6.08 -12.05 2.88
N GLY A 8 5.41 -11.14 3.59
CA GLY A 8 4.19 -11.35 4.36
C GLY A 8 3.05 -10.55 3.75
N VAL A 9 1.92 -11.24 3.55
CA VAL A 9 0.67 -10.67 3.06
C VAL A 9 0.26 -9.52 3.97
N PHE A 10 0.35 -8.30 3.46
CA PHE A 10 0.09 -7.05 4.21
C PHE A 10 -1.33 -6.99 4.79
N GLY A 11 -2.33 -7.48 4.05
CA GLY A 11 -3.67 -7.66 4.56
C GLY A 11 -3.76 -8.65 5.72
N SER A 12 -2.92 -9.70 5.78
CA SER A 12 -2.88 -10.62 6.94
C SER A 12 -2.20 -9.99 8.15
N PHE A 13 -1.18 -9.15 7.93
CA PHE A 13 -0.54 -8.38 8.99
C PHE A 13 -1.51 -7.33 9.57
N GLN A 14 -2.27 -6.66 8.70
CA GLN A 14 -3.32 -5.73 9.13
C GLN A 14 -4.52 -6.42 9.77
N ALA A 15 -5.02 -7.53 9.22
CA ALA A 15 -6.12 -8.28 9.82
C ALA A 15 -5.72 -8.85 11.19
N SER A 16 -4.46 -9.27 11.36
CA SER A 16 -3.94 -9.77 12.63
C SER A 16 -3.67 -8.64 13.65
N MET A 17 -3.12 -7.49 13.23
CA MET A 17 -2.88 -6.36 14.15
C MET A 17 -4.12 -5.51 14.45
N PHE A 18 -5.06 -5.40 13.50
CA PHE A 18 -6.20 -4.47 13.58
C PHE A 18 -7.57 -5.16 13.46
N GLY A 19 -7.65 -6.49 13.35
CA GLY A 19 -8.92 -7.23 13.33
C GLY A 19 -9.84 -6.89 12.14
N LYS A 20 -9.33 -6.24 11.09
CA LYS A 20 -10.12 -5.77 9.94
C LYS A 20 -10.26 -6.84 8.85
N PRO A 21 -11.30 -6.76 8.01
CA PRO A 21 -11.44 -7.64 6.85
C PRO A 21 -10.20 -7.54 5.97
N ALA A 22 -9.81 -8.66 5.35
CA ALA A 22 -8.70 -8.70 4.40
C ALA A 22 -9.00 -7.95 3.10
N GLU A 23 -10.14 -7.28 2.99
CA GLU A 23 -10.60 -6.54 1.83
C GLU A 23 -10.09 -5.10 1.88
N CYS A 24 -9.61 -4.59 0.75
CA CYS A 24 -9.19 -3.20 0.64
C CYS A 24 -10.39 -2.27 0.76
N GLN A 25 -10.19 -1.08 1.33
CA GLN A 25 -11.21 -0.03 1.46
C GLN A 25 -11.85 0.41 0.13
N CYS A 26 -11.20 0.14 -1.01
CA CYS A 26 -11.78 0.38 -2.33
C CYS A 26 -12.88 -0.62 -2.72
N GLY A 27 -13.05 -1.72 -1.96
CA GLY A 27 -14.05 -2.77 -2.18
C GLY A 27 -13.78 -3.70 -3.38
N LYS A 28 -12.64 -3.55 -4.08
CA LYS A 28 -12.37 -4.28 -5.33
C LYS A 28 -11.40 -5.46 -5.20
N ASN A 29 -10.66 -5.59 -4.10
CA ASN A 29 -9.65 -6.65 -3.97
C ASN A 29 -9.28 -6.93 -2.50
N ILE A 30 -8.53 -8.02 -2.28
CA ILE A 30 -7.82 -8.26 -1.03
C ILE A 30 -6.76 -7.17 -0.86
N GLU A 31 -6.62 -6.65 0.36
CA GLU A 31 -5.67 -5.62 0.74
C GLU A 31 -4.22 -6.14 0.72
N SER A 32 -3.68 -6.36 -0.47
CA SER A 32 -2.27 -6.68 -0.67
C SER A 32 -1.44 -5.41 -0.82
N VAL A 33 -0.14 -5.47 -0.51
CA VAL A 33 0.79 -4.34 -0.74
C VAL A 33 0.73 -3.90 -2.20
N SER A 34 0.79 -4.85 -3.13
CA SER A 34 0.73 -4.59 -4.56
C SER A 34 -0.56 -3.87 -4.94
N HIS A 35 -1.70 -4.33 -4.42
CA HIS A 35 -2.97 -3.69 -4.71
C HIS A 35 -3.02 -2.26 -4.14
N VAL A 36 -2.79 -2.09 -2.83
CA VAL A 36 -2.89 -0.81 -2.14
C VAL A 36 -1.94 0.23 -2.72
N ILE A 37 -0.70 -0.17 -2.97
CA ILE A 37 0.33 0.75 -3.46
C ILE A 37 0.20 0.95 -4.95
N LEU A 38 0.04 -0.13 -5.75
CA LEU A 38 0.19 -0.06 -7.21
C LEU A 38 -1.12 0.06 -7.99
N GLU A 39 -2.21 -0.52 -7.52
CA GLU A 39 -3.42 -0.69 -8.34
C GLU A 39 -4.61 0.12 -7.82
N CYS A 40 -4.65 0.39 -6.51
CA CYS A 40 -5.83 0.89 -5.83
C CYS A 40 -6.14 2.34 -6.23
N GLU A 41 -7.28 2.53 -6.92
CA GLU A 41 -7.75 3.84 -7.40
C GLU A 41 -7.99 4.84 -6.26
N LEU A 42 -8.34 4.36 -5.06
CA LEU A 42 -8.51 5.21 -3.86
C LEU A 42 -7.28 6.05 -3.57
N TRP A 43 -6.09 5.48 -3.79
CA TRP A 43 -4.80 6.11 -3.49
C TRP A 43 -4.15 6.71 -4.74
N ARG A 44 -4.89 6.88 -5.84
CA ARG A 44 -4.34 7.42 -7.09
C ARG A 44 -3.74 8.82 -6.92
N ASP A 45 -4.34 9.67 -6.10
CA ASP A 45 -3.86 11.05 -5.92
C ASP A 45 -2.54 11.14 -5.14
N LEU A 46 -2.20 10.10 -4.37
CA LEU A 46 -0.90 9.96 -3.70
C LEU A 46 0.21 9.41 -4.62
N ARG A 47 -0.11 9.24 -5.90
CA ARG A 47 0.78 8.71 -6.95
C ARG A 47 1.04 9.74 -8.06
N PRO A 48 1.32 11.03 -7.74
CA PRO A 48 1.37 12.08 -8.75
C PRO A 48 2.53 11.90 -9.74
N GLU A 49 3.65 11.29 -9.30
CA GLU A 49 4.89 11.21 -10.09
C GLU A 49 5.53 9.85 -9.96
N TRP A 50 4.78 8.79 -10.25
CA TRP A 50 5.42 7.48 -10.27
C TRP A 50 6.57 7.42 -11.28
N PRO A 51 7.62 6.65 -10.96
CA PRO A 51 8.73 6.47 -11.89
C PRO A 51 8.21 6.02 -13.27
N LYS A 52 8.79 6.55 -14.34
CA LYS A 52 8.44 6.13 -15.70
C LYS A 52 8.55 4.59 -15.82
N SER A 53 7.59 3.98 -16.52
CA SER A 53 7.52 2.54 -16.77
C SER A 53 7.33 1.67 -15.53
N TRP A 54 6.76 2.22 -14.45
CA TRP A 54 6.48 1.45 -13.25
C TRP A 54 5.52 0.30 -13.44
N GLU A 55 4.56 0.44 -14.37
CA GLU A 55 3.51 -0.54 -14.65
C GLU A 55 4.07 -1.90 -15.09
N ASN A 56 5.33 -1.90 -15.57
CA ASN A 56 6.03 -3.10 -16.03
C ASN A 56 7.08 -3.61 -15.04
N LYS A 57 7.13 -3.06 -13.82
CA LYS A 57 8.14 -3.39 -12.80
C LYS A 57 7.50 -4.05 -11.60
N ASP A 58 8.17 -5.07 -11.09
CA ASP A 58 7.80 -5.67 -9.81
C ASP A 58 8.09 -4.70 -8.65
N LEU A 59 7.35 -4.85 -7.54
CA LEU A 59 7.61 -4.13 -6.28
C LEU A 59 9.09 -4.19 -5.87
N LYS A 60 9.75 -5.34 -6.04
CA LYS A 60 11.17 -5.54 -5.72
C LYS A 60 12.11 -4.65 -6.54
N GLU A 61 11.71 -4.26 -7.75
CA GLU A 61 12.46 -3.38 -8.66
C GLU A 61 12.15 -1.91 -8.41
N LEU A 62 11.00 -1.62 -7.79
CA LEU A 62 10.55 -0.27 -7.43
C LEU A 62 11.04 0.16 -6.05
N VAL A 63 11.14 -0.76 -5.09
CA VAL A 63 11.62 -0.52 -3.72
C VAL A 63 12.98 0.19 -3.65
N PRO A 64 13.96 -0.06 -4.53
CA PRO A 64 15.23 0.67 -4.53
C PRO A 64 15.10 2.14 -5.00
N ILE A 65 13.99 2.51 -5.64
CA ILE A 65 13.78 3.86 -6.20
C ILE A 65 13.29 4.78 -5.09
N HIS A 66 14.08 5.79 -4.74
CA HIS A 66 13.77 6.72 -3.65
C HIS A 66 12.42 7.44 -3.85
N GLU A 67 12.14 7.89 -5.09
CA GLU A 67 10.89 8.55 -5.46
C GLU A 67 9.66 7.66 -5.16
N PHE A 68 9.78 6.38 -5.51
CA PHE A 68 8.74 5.39 -5.27
C PHE A 68 8.53 5.15 -3.78
N LEU A 69 9.61 4.98 -3.01
CA LEU A 69 9.53 4.79 -1.56
C LEU A 69 8.85 5.97 -0.85
N SER A 70 9.14 7.20 -1.28
CA SER A 70 8.53 8.40 -0.71
C SER A 70 7.00 8.36 -0.88
N GLN A 71 6.53 8.14 -2.10
CA GLN A 71 5.10 8.06 -2.43
C GLN A 71 4.42 6.86 -1.76
N ALA A 72 5.05 5.68 -1.82
CA ALA A 72 4.56 4.48 -1.14
C ALA A 72 4.43 4.70 0.38
N SER A 73 5.35 5.44 0.99
CA SER A 73 5.27 5.77 2.42
C SER A 73 4.09 6.67 2.77
N ALA A 74 3.73 7.59 1.88
CA ALA A 74 2.56 8.46 2.06
C ALA A 74 1.26 7.64 2.02
N ILE A 75 1.16 6.68 1.10
CA ILE A 75 0.01 5.75 1.02
C ILE A 75 -0.09 4.90 2.29
N VAL A 76 1.01 4.32 2.76
CA VAL A 76 1.02 3.50 3.98
C VAL A 76 0.64 4.33 5.21
N LYS A 77 1.07 5.60 5.29
CA LYS A 77 0.68 6.52 6.37
C LYS A 77 -0.81 6.85 6.32
N ALA A 78 -1.33 7.22 5.15
CA ALA A 78 -2.74 7.54 4.97
C ALA A 78 -3.63 6.33 5.29
N LEU A 79 -3.19 5.13 4.91
CA LEU A 79 -3.84 3.90 5.30
C LEU A 79 -3.88 3.74 6.82
N TYR A 80 -2.73 3.90 7.50
CA TYR A 80 -2.67 3.81 8.97
C TYR A 80 -3.57 4.84 9.66
N GLU A 81 -3.59 6.08 9.19
CA GLU A 81 -4.46 7.15 9.72
C GLU A 81 -5.94 6.82 9.54
N THR A 82 -6.34 6.35 8.36
CA THR A 82 -7.73 5.95 8.09
C THR A 82 -8.13 4.78 9.00
N LEU A 83 -7.22 3.81 9.21
CA LEU A 83 -7.46 2.69 10.11
C LEU A 83 -7.56 3.11 11.57
N SER A 84 -6.79 4.13 11.99
CA SER A 84 -6.78 4.67 13.35
C SER A 84 -8.01 5.52 13.68
N MET A 85 -8.57 6.23 12.69
CA MET A 85 -9.77 7.06 12.89
C MET A 85 -11.06 6.24 13.09
N ASP A 86 -11.13 5.02 12.57
CA ASP A 86 -12.26 4.10 12.81
C ASP A 86 -12.37 3.58 14.27
N TRP A 87 -11.40 3.91 15.15
CA TRP A 87 -11.39 3.49 16.56
C TRP A 87 -11.70 4.62 17.56
N SER A 88 -12.13 5.81 17.10
CA SER A 88 -12.53 6.95 17.97
C SER A 88 -14.03 7.09 18.13
#